data_AF-A0AAE3EXX4-F1
#
_entry.id   AF-A0AAE3EXX4-F1
#
_cell.length_a   1.000
_cell.length_b   1.000
_cell.length_c   1.000
_cell.angle_alpha   90.00
_cell.angle_beta   90.00
_cell.angle_gamma   90.00
#
_symmetry.space_group_name_H-M   'P 1'
#
loop_
_entity.id
_entity.type
_entity.pdbx_description
1 polymer ?
#
loop_
_entity_poly.entity_id
_entity_poly.type
_entity_poly.pdbx_seq_one_letter_code
_entity_poly.pdbx_strand_id
1 'polypeptide(L)'
;MRKAIILPILLFLISCNRNPPEIEKIKFETDYKFSSEIENEILRDTVTNPHFTGFKYQMAASDYATKGVYTNALINWDLAMGTTDKSYTQKQVDSINGIYKKVLAEEYILQKTKDYQILIINETHHNSRHRFFTKSLLKGLFDNAYRNLGLEALTNGKDKDTLLNNRGYPVQGSILKIRSLGI
;
A
#
# COMPACT_ATOMS: atom_id res chain seq x y z
N MET A 1 -29.31 28.90 -62.81
CA MET A 1 -28.81 29.09 -61.42
C MET A 1 -29.69 28.31 -60.46
N ARG A 2 -29.10 27.74 -59.42
CA ARG A 2 -29.70 26.99 -58.30
C ARG A 2 -30.22 25.59 -58.64
N LYS A 3 -29.47 24.57 -58.21
CA LYS A 3 -29.88 23.58 -57.19
C LYS A 3 -28.87 22.43 -57.19
N ALA A 4 -27.95 22.45 -56.22
CA ALA A 4 -27.32 21.24 -55.65
C ALA A 4 -26.42 21.63 -54.46
N ILE A 5 -26.98 22.30 -53.45
CA ILE A 5 -26.33 22.46 -52.13
C ILE A 5 -27.32 21.98 -51.05
N ILE A 6 -27.92 20.81 -51.26
CA ILE A 6 -28.85 20.21 -50.28
C ILE A 6 -28.26 18.91 -49.68
N LEU A 7 -27.31 18.28 -50.37
CA LEU A 7 -26.72 17.00 -49.94
C LEU A 7 -25.77 17.07 -48.72
N PRO A 8 -24.95 18.12 -48.49
CA PRO A 8 -24.03 18.12 -47.35
C PRO A 8 -24.71 18.48 -46.01
N ILE A 9 -25.89 19.11 -46.04
CA ILE A 9 -26.64 19.51 -44.84
C ILE A 9 -27.35 18.29 -44.21
N LEU A 10 -27.78 17.33 -45.03
CA LEU A 10 -28.48 16.14 -44.57
C LEU A 10 -27.56 15.16 -43.83
N LEU A 11 -26.28 15.08 -44.21
CA LEU A 11 -25.28 14.22 -43.57
C LEU A 11 -24.85 14.72 -42.18
N PHE A 12 -24.95 16.03 -41.90
CA PHE A 12 -24.61 16.58 -40.59
C PHE A 12 -25.67 16.29 -39.51
N LEU A 13 -26.92 16.03 -39.90
CA LEU A 13 -28.02 15.79 -38.95
C LEU A 13 -28.09 14.35 -38.43
N ILE A 14 -27.38 13.40 -39.07
CA ILE A 14 -27.40 11.97 -38.70
C ILE A 14 -26.36 11.65 -37.60
N SER A 15 -25.46 12.58 -37.28
CA SER A 15 -24.35 12.35 -36.31
C SER A 15 -24.74 12.53 -34.83
N CYS A 16 -25.97 12.92 -34.51
CA CYS A 16 -26.44 13.11 -33.13
C CYS A 16 -27.54 12.10 -32.77
N ASN A 17 -27.17 10.83 -32.69
CA ASN A 17 -28.00 9.83 -32.02
C ASN A 17 -27.17 9.01 -31.01
N ARG A 18 -26.39 9.71 -30.18
CA ARG A 18 -25.77 9.08 -29.00
C ARG A 18 -26.85 8.98 -27.95
N ASN A 19 -27.39 7.77 -27.76
CA ASN A 19 -28.18 7.47 -26.57
C ASN A 19 -27.43 7.98 -25.34
N PRO A 20 -28.11 8.62 -24.38
CA PRO A 20 -27.46 9.01 -23.13
C PRO A 20 -26.79 7.77 -22.54
N PRO A 21 -25.55 7.86 -22.05
CA PRO A 21 -24.86 6.72 -21.48
C PRO A 21 -25.75 6.13 -20.39
N GLU A 22 -26.12 4.86 -20.56
CA GLU A 22 -26.90 4.14 -19.57
C GLU A 22 -26.01 4.01 -18.33
N ILE A 23 -26.37 4.74 -17.26
CA ILE A 23 -25.62 4.70 -16.01
C ILE A 23 -25.98 3.39 -15.33
N GLU A 24 -25.19 2.35 -15.60
CA GLU A 24 -25.28 1.10 -14.89
C GLU A 24 -24.86 1.33 -13.44
N LYS A 25 -25.81 1.23 -12.51
CA LYS A 25 -25.52 1.29 -11.09
C LYS A 25 -24.84 -0.01 -10.69
N ILE A 26 -23.53 0.03 -10.53
CA ILE A 26 -22.79 -1.08 -9.93
C ILE A 26 -23.07 -1.12 -8.42
N LYS A 27 -23.31 -2.31 -7.88
CA LYS A 27 -23.28 -2.54 -6.44
C LYS A 27 -21.83 -2.51 -5.98
N PHE A 28 -21.35 -1.34 -5.54
CA PHE A 28 -20.00 -1.16 -5.03
C PHE A 28 -19.99 -1.37 -3.51
N GLU A 29 -19.38 -2.47 -3.07
CA GLU A 29 -19.07 -2.73 -1.66
C GLU A 29 -17.57 -2.53 -1.46
N THR A 30 -17.19 -1.77 -0.44
CA THR A 30 -15.79 -1.51 -0.11
C THR A 30 -15.56 -1.67 1.38
N ASP A 31 -14.41 -2.24 1.72
CA ASP A 31 -13.91 -2.31 3.10
C ASP A 31 -13.30 -0.96 3.55
N TYR A 32 -13.32 0.07 2.67
CA TYR A 32 -12.78 1.41 2.96
C TYR A 32 -13.63 2.17 3.97
N LYS A 33 -13.00 2.65 5.04
CA LYS A 33 -13.62 3.48 6.07
C LYS A 33 -13.25 4.96 5.93
N PHE A 34 -14.20 5.85 6.16
CA PHE A 34 -13.94 7.27 6.40
C PHE A 34 -13.27 7.48 7.77
N SER A 35 -12.55 8.60 7.95
CA SER A 35 -11.82 8.86 9.20
C SER A 35 -12.76 8.86 10.41
N SER A 36 -13.95 9.44 10.25
CA SER A 36 -14.98 9.44 11.29
C SER A 36 -15.46 8.04 11.66
N GLU A 37 -15.50 7.10 10.72
CA GLU A 37 -15.85 5.71 11.00
C GLU A 37 -14.76 5.01 11.81
N ILE A 38 -13.50 5.23 11.45
CA ILE A 38 -12.35 4.71 12.20
C ILE A 38 -12.34 5.27 13.63
N GLU A 39 -12.52 6.57 13.78
CA GLU A 39 -12.60 7.24 15.10
C GLU A 39 -13.75 6.67 15.94
N ASN A 40 -14.93 6.50 15.34
CA ASN A 40 -16.08 5.91 16.03
C ASN A 40 -15.83 4.46 16.47
N GLU A 41 -15.11 3.65 15.67
CA GLU A 41 -14.75 2.29 16.07
C GLU A 41 -13.79 2.27 17.27
N ILE A 42 -12.77 3.13 17.28
CA ILE A 42 -11.84 3.26 18.43
C ILE A 42 -12.60 3.66 19.71
N LEU A 43 -13.57 4.56 19.59
CA LEU A 43 -14.39 5.05 20.70
C LEU A 43 -15.39 4.00 21.21
N ARG A 44 -15.97 3.21 20.31
CA ARG A 44 -16.93 2.15 20.66
C ARG A 44 -16.25 0.94 21.27
N ASP A 45 -14.97 0.71 20.98
CA ASP A 45 -14.21 -0.35 21.61
C ASP A 45 -13.85 0.01 23.06
N THR A 46 -14.65 -0.53 23.98
CA THR A 46 -14.54 -0.40 25.42
C THR A 46 -13.71 -1.52 26.06
N VAL A 47 -13.06 -2.39 25.28
CA VAL A 47 -12.24 -3.47 25.82
C VAL A 47 -11.07 -2.87 26.62
N THR A 48 -11.09 -3.10 27.94
CA THR A 48 -10.09 -2.59 28.89
C THR A 48 -9.03 -3.62 29.26
N ASN A 49 -9.09 -4.84 28.70
CA ASN A 49 -8.11 -5.87 29.00
C ASN A 49 -6.72 -5.41 28.51
N PRO A 50 -5.73 -5.22 29.39
CA PRO A 50 -4.43 -4.68 29.03
C PRO A 50 -3.63 -5.55 28.04
N HIS A 51 -4.00 -6.83 27.87
CA HIS A 51 -3.44 -7.69 26.83
C HIS A 51 -4.04 -7.46 25.44
N PHE A 52 -5.21 -6.81 25.36
CA PHE A 52 -5.99 -6.63 24.12
C PHE A 52 -6.34 -5.17 23.81
N THR A 53 -6.08 -4.21 24.70
CA THR A 53 -6.35 -2.77 24.52
C THR A 53 -5.67 -2.15 23.30
N GLY A 54 -4.52 -2.72 22.88
CA GLY A 54 -3.80 -2.25 21.69
C GLY A 54 -4.49 -2.58 20.37
N PHE A 55 -5.40 -3.56 20.34
CA PHE A 55 -5.92 -4.11 19.08
C PHE A 55 -6.71 -3.08 18.25
N LYS A 56 -7.59 -2.29 18.88
CA LYS A 56 -8.33 -1.21 18.19
C LYS A 56 -7.41 -0.21 17.50
N TYR A 57 -6.29 0.10 18.15
CA TYR A 57 -5.30 1.02 17.62
C TYR A 57 -4.47 0.37 16.50
N GLN A 58 -4.19 -0.94 16.56
CA GLN A 58 -3.59 -1.66 15.43
C GLN A 58 -4.50 -1.67 14.19
N MET A 59 -5.80 -1.92 14.39
CA MET A 59 -6.79 -1.90 13.32
C MET A 59 -6.91 -0.50 12.72
N ALA A 60 -7.03 0.53 13.57
CA ALA A 60 -7.05 1.92 13.12
C ALA A 60 -5.78 2.32 12.36
N ALA A 61 -4.60 1.88 12.82
CA ALA A 61 -3.35 2.13 12.12
C ALA A 61 -3.36 1.56 10.70
N SER A 62 -3.89 0.34 10.53
CA SER A 62 -4.05 -0.31 9.22
C SER A 62 -5.04 0.44 8.32
N ASP A 63 -6.20 0.84 8.87
CA ASP A 63 -7.23 1.57 8.13
C ASP A 63 -6.71 2.94 7.67
N TYR A 64 -6.05 3.69 8.55
CA TYR A 64 -5.40 4.95 8.19
C TYR A 64 -4.28 4.78 7.16
N ALA A 65 -3.48 3.71 7.26
CA ALA A 65 -2.43 3.41 6.29
C ALA A 65 -3.00 3.11 4.90
N THR A 66 -4.12 2.39 4.83
CA THR A 66 -4.83 2.09 3.58
C THR A 66 -5.40 3.36 2.93
N LYS A 67 -5.80 4.34 3.75
CA LYS A 67 -6.24 5.68 3.28
C LYS A 67 -5.08 6.60 2.85
N GLY A 68 -3.84 6.23 3.14
CA GLY A 68 -2.67 7.11 2.94
C GLY A 68 -2.52 8.22 4.00
N VAL A 69 -3.29 8.18 5.10
CA VAL A 69 -3.20 9.14 6.21
C VAL A 69 -2.10 8.71 7.17
N TYR A 70 -0.86 8.84 6.70
CA TYR A 70 0.31 8.25 7.33
C TYR A 70 0.55 8.70 8.77
N THR A 71 0.35 9.98 9.10
CA THR A 71 0.54 10.48 10.48
C THR A 71 -0.38 9.78 11.47
N ASN A 72 -1.66 9.64 11.14
CA ASN A 72 -2.61 8.95 12.01
C ASN A 72 -2.31 7.45 12.10
N ALA A 73 -1.82 6.84 11.00
CA ALA A 73 -1.39 5.46 11.02
C ALA A 73 -0.27 5.22 12.04
N LEU A 74 0.74 6.11 12.08
CA LEU A 74 1.81 6.04 13.07
C LEU A 74 1.32 6.27 14.49
N ILE A 75 0.55 7.34 14.72
CA ILE A 75 0.05 7.68 16.07
C ILE A 75 -0.72 6.49 16.64
N ASN A 76 -1.62 5.89 15.86
CA ASN A 76 -2.39 4.74 16.33
C ASN A 76 -1.49 3.51 16.53
N TRP A 77 -0.48 3.28 15.68
CA TRP A 77 0.46 2.19 15.93
C TRP A 77 1.25 2.38 17.24
N ASP A 78 1.70 3.61 17.52
CA ASP A 78 2.44 3.95 18.73
C ASP A 78 1.57 3.77 19.99
N LEU A 79 0.29 4.17 19.91
CA LEU A 79 -0.71 3.91 20.94
C LEU A 79 -0.94 2.41 21.16
N ALA A 80 -0.91 1.61 20.09
CA ALA A 80 -1.12 0.17 20.15
C ALA A 80 0.03 -0.59 20.80
N MET A 81 1.26 -0.24 20.44
CA MET A 81 2.46 -0.98 20.84
C MET A 81 3.05 -0.48 22.16
N GLY A 82 2.75 0.76 22.54
CA GLY A 82 3.41 1.46 23.63
C GLY A 82 4.83 1.84 23.22
N THR A 83 5.06 3.11 22.93
CA THR A 83 6.40 3.61 22.62
C THR A 83 7.15 4.00 23.89
N THR A 84 8.42 3.60 23.97
CA THR A 84 9.35 4.15 24.96
C THR A 84 10.31 5.11 24.27
N ASP A 85 10.29 6.39 24.66
CA ASP A 85 11.33 7.31 24.23
C ASP A 85 12.66 6.94 24.88
N LYS A 86 13.58 6.44 24.06
CA LYS A 86 14.97 6.24 24.46
C LYS A 86 15.76 7.48 24.07
N SER A 87 16.13 8.28 25.06
CA SER A 87 17.08 9.38 24.88
C SER A 87 18.52 8.88 25.08
N TYR A 88 19.45 9.49 24.35
CA TYR A 88 20.88 9.21 24.45
C TYR A 88 21.62 10.48 24.84
N THR A 89 22.63 10.34 25.71
CA THR A 89 23.54 11.44 26.04
C THR A 89 24.42 11.79 24.85
N GLN A 90 24.89 13.05 24.78
CA GLN A 90 25.80 13.48 23.71
C GLN A 90 27.05 12.58 23.63
N LYS A 91 27.62 12.19 24.78
CA LYS A 91 28.77 11.26 24.84
C LYS A 91 28.49 9.92 24.16
N GLN A 92 27.28 9.36 24.32
CA GLN A 92 26.90 8.12 23.65
C GLN A 92 26.75 8.32 22.13
N VAL A 93 26.14 9.44 21.73
CA VAL A 93 26.00 9.81 20.32
C VAL A 93 27.38 9.98 19.67
N ASP A 94 28.30 10.69 20.33
CA ASP A 94 29.67 10.90 19.86
C ASP A 94 30.44 9.59 19.77
N SER A 95 30.29 8.71 20.76
CA SER A 95 30.89 7.38 20.74
C SER A 95 30.43 6.55 19.54
N ILE A 96 29.14 6.57 19.21
CA ILE A 96 28.60 5.86 18.05
C ILE A 96 29.14 6.48 16.75
N ASN A 97 29.12 7.81 16.63
CA ASN A 97 29.59 8.51 15.44
C ASN A 97 31.12 8.40 15.24
N GLY A 98 31.89 8.16 16.32
CA GLY A 98 33.33 7.91 16.23
C GLY A 98 33.69 6.50 15.74
N ILE A 99 32.79 5.53 15.90
CA ILE A 99 32.98 4.13 15.50
C ILE A 99 32.35 3.83 14.13
N TYR A 100 31.18 4.43 13.86
CA TYR A 100 30.37 4.13 12.69
C TYR A 100 30.23 5.33 11.77
N LYS A 101 30.23 5.07 10.46
CA LYS A 101 29.95 6.06 9.43
C LYS A 101 28.55 5.86 8.86
N LYS A 102 27.79 6.95 8.75
CA LYS A 102 26.50 6.97 8.05
C LYS A 102 26.76 6.88 6.54
N VAL A 103 26.04 5.99 5.88
CA VAL A 103 26.08 5.80 4.43
C VAL A 103 24.68 5.79 3.88
N LEU A 104 24.53 6.04 2.58
CA LEU A 104 23.24 5.94 1.91
C LEU A 104 22.80 4.47 1.92
N ALA A 105 21.65 4.21 2.55
CA ALA A 105 21.14 2.85 2.73
C ALA A 105 20.87 2.16 1.38
N GLU A 106 20.36 2.90 0.40
CA GLU A 106 20.13 2.41 -0.96
C GLU A 106 21.42 1.91 -1.61
N GLU A 107 22.46 2.75 -1.64
CA GLU A 107 23.77 2.38 -2.19
C GLU A 107 24.38 1.17 -1.47
N TYR A 108 24.31 1.18 -0.13
CA TYR A 108 24.86 0.09 0.68
C TYR A 108 24.16 -1.24 0.40
N ILE A 109 22.83 -1.26 0.40
CA ILE A 109 22.05 -2.48 0.13
C ILE A 109 22.33 -2.96 -1.29
N LEU A 110 22.26 -2.07 -2.29
CA LEU A 110 22.53 -2.44 -3.69
C LEU A 110 23.94 -2.99 -3.88
N GLN A 111 24.94 -2.40 -3.23
CA GLN A 111 26.30 -2.93 -3.30
C GLN A 111 26.39 -4.32 -2.65
N LYS A 112 25.77 -4.52 -1.49
CA LYS A 112 25.76 -5.83 -0.81
C LYS A 112 25.05 -6.90 -1.63
N THR A 113 23.94 -6.57 -2.28
CA THR A 113 23.15 -7.55 -3.04
C THR A 113 23.88 -8.21 -4.19
N LYS A 114 25.02 -7.66 -4.65
CA LYS A 114 25.89 -8.32 -5.65
C LYS A 114 26.48 -9.65 -5.14
N ASP A 115 26.62 -9.79 -3.83
CA ASP A 115 27.20 -10.96 -3.18
C ASP A 115 26.15 -11.97 -2.68
N TYR A 116 24.84 -11.67 -2.85
CA TYR A 116 23.75 -12.50 -2.34
C TYR A 116 22.74 -12.84 -3.44
N GLN A 117 22.09 -14.00 -3.32
CA GLN A 117 21.05 -14.43 -4.26
C GLN A 117 19.63 -14.09 -3.78
N ILE A 118 19.48 -13.86 -2.47
CA ILE A 118 18.19 -13.61 -1.82
C ILE A 118 18.33 -12.37 -0.95
N LEU A 119 17.40 -11.43 -1.10
CA LEU A 119 17.24 -10.27 -0.24
C LEU A 119 15.85 -10.35 0.40
N ILE A 120 15.78 -10.29 1.72
CA ILE A 120 14.53 -10.23 2.47
C ILE A 120 14.43 -8.83 3.08
N ILE A 121 13.37 -8.10 2.76
CA ILE A 121 13.08 -6.79 3.31
C ILE A 121 11.85 -6.94 4.21
N ASN A 122 12.02 -6.68 5.50
CA ASN A 122 10.89 -6.61 6.42
C ASN A 122 10.23 -5.22 6.30
N GLU A 123 8.91 -5.17 6.23
CA GLU A 123 8.15 -3.93 6.24
C GLU A 123 7.23 -3.85 7.46
N THR A 124 6.75 -2.66 7.74
CA THR A 124 5.71 -2.48 8.76
C THR A 124 4.47 -2.02 8.03
N HIS A 125 3.40 -2.82 8.07
CA HIS A 125 2.25 -2.67 7.16
C HIS A 125 1.58 -1.29 7.24
N HIS A 126 1.65 -0.62 8.39
CA HIS A 126 1.08 0.72 8.60
C HIS A 126 1.95 1.87 8.05
N ASN A 127 3.24 1.65 7.74
CA ASN A 127 4.17 2.71 7.33
C ASN A 127 4.48 2.63 5.83
N SER A 128 3.75 3.43 5.03
CA SER A 128 3.91 3.50 3.58
C SER A 128 5.31 3.90 3.10
N ARG A 129 6.12 4.56 3.95
CA ARG A 129 7.50 4.93 3.59
C ARG A 129 8.38 3.70 3.36
N HIS A 130 8.10 2.57 4.01
CA HIS A 130 8.85 1.32 3.81
C HIS A 130 8.62 0.77 2.40
N ARG A 131 7.38 0.84 1.90
CA ARG A 131 7.03 0.49 0.52
C ARG A 131 7.68 1.42 -0.49
N PHE A 132 7.70 2.72 -0.20
CA PHE A 132 8.39 3.70 -1.06
C PHE A 132 9.90 3.44 -1.14
N PHE A 133 10.55 3.17 0.00
CA PHE A 133 11.97 2.81 0.05
C PHE A 133 12.25 1.51 -0.71
N THR A 134 11.45 0.46 -0.49
CA THR A 134 11.59 -0.81 -1.22
C THR A 134 11.44 -0.60 -2.73
N LYS A 135 10.51 0.27 -3.15
CA LYS A 135 10.33 0.64 -4.56
C LYS A 135 11.59 1.30 -5.13
N SER A 136 12.30 2.15 -4.39
CA SER A 136 13.53 2.81 -4.89
C SER A 136 14.63 1.78 -5.20
N LEU A 137 14.69 0.68 -4.45
CA LEU A 137 15.66 -0.40 -4.67
C LEU A 137 15.39 -1.23 -5.93
N LEU A 138 14.13 -1.34 -6.39
CA LEU A 138 13.74 -2.35 -7.39
C LEU A 138 14.54 -2.26 -8.70
N LYS A 139 14.83 -1.06 -9.18
CA LYS A 139 15.64 -0.89 -10.41
C LYS A 139 17.07 -1.41 -10.19
N GLY A 140 17.72 -1.00 -9.11
CA GLY A 140 19.08 -1.43 -8.80
C GLY A 140 19.18 -2.94 -8.54
N LEU A 141 18.16 -3.53 -7.91
CA LEU A 141 18.07 -4.99 -7.73
C LEU A 141 17.95 -5.70 -9.08
N PHE A 142 17.14 -5.17 -10.00
CA PHE A 142 17.04 -5.70 -11.35
C PHE A 142 18.38 -5.60 -12.10
N ASP A 143 19.08 -4.48 -11.98
CA ASP A 143 20.41 -4.30 -12.56
C ASP A 143 21.42 -5.33 -11.97
N ASN A 144 21.27 -5.68 -10.69
CA ASN A 144 22.03 -6.75 -10.00
C ASN A 144 21.48 -8.17 -10.25
N ALA A 145 20.82 -8.41 -11.39
CA ALA A 145 20.33 -9.71 -11.83
C ALA A 145 19.19 -10.34 -10.99
N TYR A 146 18.56 -9.62 -10.06
CA TYR A 146 17.34 -10.11 -9.41
C TYR A 146 16.19 -10.10 -10.42
N ARG A 147 15.48 -11.23 -10.52
CA ARG A 147 14.38 -11.43 -11.50
C ARG A 147 13.05 -11.85 -10.87
N ASN A 148 13.08 -12.24 -9.60
CA ASN A 148 11.91 -12.72 -8.87
C ASN A 148 11.61 -11.78 -7.71
N LEU A 149 10.34 -11.39 -7.58
CA LEU A 149 9.83 -10.60 -6.47
C LEU A 149 8.75 -11.39 -5.75
N GLY A 150 9.04 -11.80 -4.51
CA GLY A 150 8.06 -12.39 -3.61
C GLY A 150 7.44 -11.31 -2.73
N LEU A 151 6.11 -11.32 -2.61
CA LEU A 151 5.35 -10.41 -1.73
C LEU A 151 4.44 -11.26 -0.84
N GLU A 152 4.56 -11.13 0.48
CA GLU A 152 3.73 -11.84 1.46
C GLU A 152 2.22 -11.65 1.18
N ALA A 153 1.85 -10.43 0.77
CA ALA A 153 0.47 -10.07 0.48
C ALA A 153 -0.12 -10.71 -0.79
N LEU A 154 0.69 -11.40 -1.61
CA LEU A 154 0.23 -12.05 -2.84
C LEU A 154 0.18 -13.55 -2.68
N THR A 155 -0.89 -14.15 -3.19
CA THR A 155 -1.05 -15.60 -3.22
C THR A 155 -1.28 -16.06 -4.66
N ASN A 156 -0.50 -17.06 -5.08
CA ASN A 156 -0.56 -17.67 -6.40
C ASN A 156 -0.90 -19.16 -6.30
N GLY A 157 -1.37 -19.73 -7.41
CA GLY A 157 -1.64 -21.17 -7.51
C GLY A 157 -3.12 -21.52 -7.63
N LYS A 158 -3.39 -22.83 -7.69
CA LYS A 158 -4.68 -23.42 -8.10
C LYS A 158 -5.87 -22.93 -7.28
N ASP A 159 -5.65 -22.67 -6.00
CA ASP A 159 -6.71 -22.31 -5.05
C ASP A 159 -6.92 -20.79 -4.92
N LYS A 160 -6.20 -19.99 -5.70
CA LYS A 160 -6.22 -18.52 -5.69
C LYS A 160 -6.13 -17.96 -7.10
N ASP A 161 -5.01 -17.30 -7.45
CA ASP A 161 -4.80 -16.71 -8.76
C ASP A 161 -3.75 -17.49 -9.56
N THR A 162 -4.24 -18.38 -10.41
CA THR A 162 -3.41 -19.16 -11.35
C THR A 162 -2.81 -18.33 -12.48
N LEU A 163 -3.36 -17.15 -12.73
CA LEU A 163 -2.96 -16.28 -13.85
C LEU A 163 -2.00 -15.17 -13.45
N LEU A 164 -1.67 -15.03 -12.16
CA LEU A 164 -0.85 -13.93 -11.63
C LEU A 164 0.47 -13.75 -12.41
N ASN A 165 1.22 -14.84 -12.58
CA ASN A 165 2.53 -14.81 -13.23
C ASN A 165 2.43 -14.53 -14.74
N ASN A 166 1.38 -15.03 -15.41
CA ASN A 166 1.17 -14.80 -16.84
C ASN A 166 0.72 -13.36 -17.11
N ARG A 167 -0.09 -12.81 -16.20
CA ARG A 167 -0.65 -11.46 -16.31
C ARG A 167 0.34 -10.39 -15.88
N GLY A 168 1.26 -10.71 -14.97
CA GLY A 168 2.30 -9.80 -14.49
C GLY A 168 1.83 -8.73 -13.50
N TYR A 169 0.56 -8.75 -13.09
CA TYR A 169 0.02 -7.85 -12.07
C TYR A 169 -1.11 -8.50 -11.26
N PRO A 170 -1.23 -8.16 -9.95
CA PRO A 170 -2.31 -8.66 -9.11
C PRO A 170 -3.66 -8.03 -9.47
N VAL A 171 -4.72 -8.82 -9.32
CA VAL A 171 -6.12 -8.38 -9.29
C VAL A 171 -6.65 -8.56 -7.87
N GLN A 172 -7.88 -8.13 -7.60
CA GLN A 172 -8.45 -8.22 -6.25
C GLN A 172 -8.48 -9.66 -5.68
N GLY A 173 -8.60 -10.67 -6.55
CA GLY A 173 -8.52 -12.09 -6.15
C GLY A 173 -7.11 -12.62 -5.87
N SER A 174 -6.05 -11.89 -6.24
CA SER A 174 -4.65 -12.29 -6.01
C SER A 174 -4.14 -11.93 -4.62
N ILE A 175 -4.84 -11.03 -3.93
CA ILE A 175 -4.39 -10.43 -2.68
C ILE A 175 -4.83 -11.31 -1.53
N LEU A 176 -3.90 -11.64 -0.64
CA LEU A 176 -4.22 -12.25 0.63
C LEU A 176 -4.97 -11.20 1.46
N LYS A 177 -6.30 -11.33 1.54
CA LYS A 177 -7.05 -10.60 2.57
C LYS A 177 -6.64 -11.19 3.91
N ILE A 178 -5.73 -10.53 4.62
CA ILE A 178 -5.58 -10.73 6.05
C ILE A 178 -6.83 -10.12 6.67
N ARG A 179 -7.95 -10.87 6.62
CA ARG A 179 -8.99 -10.69 7.62
C ARG A 179 -8.30 -11.04 8.91
N SER A 180 -8.04 -10.06 9.76
CA SER A 180 -7.77 -10.35 11.16
C SER A 180 -8.84 -11.35 11.59
N LEU A 181 -8.43 -12.59 11.84
CA LEU A 181 -9.33 -13.60 12.34
C LEU A 181 -9.87 -13.01 13.64
N GLY A 182 -11.14 -12.62 13.61
CA GLY A 182 -11.87 -12.31 14.82
C GLY A 182 -11.90 -13.58 15.64
N ILE A 183 -11.03 -13.61 16.65
CA ILE A 183 -11.17 -14.45 17.83
C ILE A 183 -11.58 -13.49 18.94
#